data_AF-A0A0T7BRQ3-F1
#
_entry.id   AF-A0A0T7BRQ3-F1
#
_cell.length_a   1.000
_cell.length_b   1.000
_cell.length_c   1.000
_cell.angle_alpha   90.00
_cell.angle_beta   90.00
_cell.angle_gamma   90.00
#
_symmetry.space_group_name_H-M   'P 1'
#
loop_
_entity.id
_entity.type
_entity.pdbx_description
1 polymer ?
#
loop_
_entity_poly.entity_id
_entity_poly.type
_entity_poly.pdbx_seq_one_letter_code
_entity_poly.pdbx_strand_id
1 'polypeptide(L)'
;MATKPIGFYCDTNNALISDIAEHYGELLQNMNESDQAWLISEAAQHYLDTYCENPPSQEAIAVVMRMKELDQGQLGALIQALASK
;
A
#
# COMPACT_ATOMS: atom_id res chain seq x y z
N MET A 1 1.87 -13.64 2.54
CA MET A 1 0.58 -14.04 1.92
C MET A 1 -0.54 -13.31 2.63
N ALA A 2 -1.43 -12.65 1.88
CA ALA A 2 -2.65 -12.09 2.46
C ALA A 2 -3.50 -13.24 3.04
N THR A 3 -3.96 -13.08 4.28
CA THR A 3 -4.75 -14.11 4.98
C THR A 3 -6.25 -13.82 4.95
N LYS A 4 -6.66 -12.66 4.43
CA LYS A 4 -8.05 -12.20 4.35
C LYS A 4 -8.34 -11.62 2.96
N PRO A 5 -9.57 -11.78 2.45
CA PRO A 5 -9.97 -11.21 1.17
C PRO A 5 -9.98 -9.68 1.20
N ILE A 6 -9.83 -9.05 0.03
CA ILE A 6 -9.88 -7.59 -0.12
C ILE A 6 -11.18 -7.00 0.46
N GLY A 7 -12.30 -7.72 0.33
CA GLY A 7 -13.59 -7.35 0.93
C GLY A 7 -13.63 -7.33 2.46
N PHE A 8 -12.61 -7.86 3.15
CA PHE A 8 -12.46 -7.66 4.60
C PHE A 8 -11.97 -6.24 4.92
N TYR A 9 -11.14 -5.67 4.04
CA TYR A 9 -10.50 -4.37 4.23
C TYR A 9 -11.25 -3.23 3.54
N CYS A 10 -11.99 -3.54 2.47
CA CYS A 10 -12.65 -2.57 1.60
C CYS A 10 -14.13 -2.90 1.44
N ASP A 11 -14.95 -1.87 1.19
CA ASP A 11 -16.35 -2.06 0.85
C ASP A 11 -16.49 -2.67 -0.55
N THR A 12 -16.98 -3.90 -0.63
CA THR A 12 -17.18 -4.61 -1.90
C THR A 12 -18.35 -4.09 -2.72
N ASN A 13 -19.17 -3.17 -2.19
CA ASN A 13 -20.16 -2.45 -2.99
C ASN A 13 -19.52 -1.33 -3.83
N ASN A 14 -18.25 -1.00 -3.58
CA ASN A 14 -17.50 -0.09 -4.43
C ASN A 14 -17.05 -0.81 -5.71
N ALA A 15 -17.54 -0.34 -6.87
CA ALA A 15 -17.26 -0.96 -8.16
C ALA A 15 -15.75 -1.14 -8.46
N LEU A 16 -14.91 -0.16 -8.08
CA LEU A 16 -13.47 -0.28 -8.29
C LEU A 16 -12.85 -1.41 -7.45
N ILE A 17 -13.33 -1.61 -6.21
CA ILE A 17 -12.88 -2.71 -5.36
C ILE A 17 -13.32 -4.05 -5.94
N SER A 18 -14.55 -4.13 -6.48
CA SER A 18 -15.03 -5.31 -7.19
C SER A 18 -14.16 -5.62 -8.41
N ASP A 19 -13.85 -4.63 -9.24
CA ASP A 19 -13.02 -4.80 -10.45
C ASP A 19 -11.60 -5.30 -10.09
N ILE A 20 -11.02 -4.78 -9.00
CA ILE A 20 -9.71 -5.24 -8.49
C ILE A 20 -9.79 -6.71 -8.05
N ALA A 21 -10.85 -7.10 -7.31
CA ALA A 21 -11.05 -8.47 -6.86
C ALA A 21 -11.27 -9.43 -8.03
N GLU A 22 -12.02 -9.02 -9.05
CA GLU A 22 -12.25 -9.82 -10.27
C GLU A 22 -10.95 -10.02 -11.07
N HIS A 23 -10.12 -8.97 -11.19
CA HIS A 23 -8.88 -9.04 -11.97
C HIS A 23 -7.75 -9.78 -11.24
N TYR A 24 -7.48 -9.40 -9.99
CA TYR A 24 -6.33 -9.92 -9.23
C TYR A 24 -6.69 -11.07 -8.27
N GLY A 25 -7.98 -11.41 -8.16
CA GLY A 25 -8.51 -12.40 -7.23
C GLY A 25 -8.82 -11.80 -5.85
N GLU A 26 -9.73 -12.45 -5.12
CA GLU A 26 -10.18 -12.00 -3.78
C GLU A 26 -9.04 -11.83 -2.76
N LEU A 27 -7.96 -12.62 -2.86
CA LEU A 27 -6.77 -12.51 -2.00
C LEU A 27 -5.63 -11.72 -2.68
N LEU A 28 -5.91 -11.07 -3.82
CA LEU A 28 -4.94 -10.43 -4.71
C LEU A 28 -3.83 -11.39 -5.20
N GLN A 29 -4.11 -12.69 -5.19
CA GLN A 29 -3.12 -13.73 -5.42
C GLN A 29 -2.56 -13.77 -6.84
N ASN A 30 -3.25 -13.14 -7.80
CA ASN A 30 -2.79 -13.03 -9.19
C ASN A 30 -1.97 -11.74 -9.44
N MET A 31 -1.82 -10.87 -8.43
CA MET A 31 -1.03 -9.65 -8.53
C MET A 31 0.47 -9.97 -8.40
N ASN A 32 1.28 -9.49 -9.34
CA ASN A 32 2.73 -9.60 -9.23
C ASN A 32 3.30 -8.52 -8.29
N GLU A 33 4.53 -8.73 -7.82
CA GLU A 33 5.17 -7.84 -6.84
C GLU A 33 5.32 -6.39 -7.34
N SER A 34 5.61 -6.20 -8.63
CA SER A 34 5.77 -4.87 -9.22
C SER A 34 4.47 -4.08 -9.23
N ASP A 35 3.38 -4.70 -9.69
CA ASP A 35 2.04 -4.09 -9.69
C ASP A 35 1.58 -3.80 -8.26
N GLN A 36 1.84 -4.74 -7.34
CA GLN A 36 1.53 -4.56 -5.93
C GLN A 36 2.27 -3.35 -5.34
N ALA A 37 3.58 -3.26 -5.54
CA ALA A 37 4.39 -2.15 -5.04
C ALA A 37 3.98 -0.81 -5.67
N TRP A 38 3.70 -0.82 -6.97
CA TRP A 38 3.23 0.37 -7.70
C TRP A 38 1.88 0.85 -7.17
N LEU A 39 0.88 -0.02 -7.07
CA LEU A 39 -0.46 0.34 -6.57
C LEU A 39 -0.43 0.80 -5.11
N ILE A 40 0.41 0.20 -4.26
CA ILE A 40 0.61 0.67 -2.88
C ILE A 40 1.15 2.11 -2.87
N SER A 41 2.16 2.40 -3.70
CA SER A 41 2.75 3.75 -3.82
C SER A 41 1.71 4.77 -4.28
N GLU A 42 1.00 4.48 -5.37
CA GLU A 42 0.00 5.40 -5.93
C GLU A 42 -1.18 5.62 -4.98
N ALA A 43 -1.67 4.57 -4.31
CA ALA A 43 -2.75 4.69 -3.32
C ALA A 43 -2.31 5.55 -2.12
N ALA A 44 -1.09 5.34 -1.61
CA ALA A 44 -0.55 6.12 -0.51
C ALA A 44 -0.35 7.59 -0.88
N GLN A 45 0.16 7.86 -2.09
CA GLN A 45 0.33 9.22 -2.62
C GLN A 45 -1.03 9.90 -2.79
N HIS A 46 -2.00 9.24 -3.40
CA HIS A 46 -3.35 9.80 -3.58
C HIS A 46 -4.03 10.10 -2.24
N TYR A 47 -3.83 9.22 -1.23
CA TYR A 47 -4.35 9.46 0.12
C TYR A 47 -3.71 10.70 0.75
N LEU A 48 -2.39 10.84 0.65
CA LEU A 48 -1.65 12.02 1.14
C LEU A 48 -2.19 13.29 0.50
N ASP A 49 -2.29 13.33 -0.83
CA ASP A 49 -2.69 14.53 -1.56
C ASP A 49 -4.16 14.91 -1.33
N THR A 50 -5.03 13.93 -1.07
CA THR A 50 -6.47 14.15 -0.95
C THR A 50 -6.92 14.43 0.49
N TYR A 51 -6.33 13.73 1.46
CA TYR A 51 -6.85 13.69 2.84
C TYR A 51 -5.89 14.23 3.90
N CYS A 52 -4.59 14.36 3.61
CA CYS A 52 -3.65 14.91 4.58
C CYS A 52 -3.47 16.43 4.37
N GLU A 53 -3.95 17.21 5.34
CA GLU A 53 -3.86 18.68 5.27
C GLU A 53 -2.45 19.21 5.54
N ASN A 54 -1.63 18.45 6.26
CA ASN A 54 -0.29 18.86 6.68
C ASN A 54 0.78 18.18 5.81
N PRO A 55 1.82 18.91 5.40
CA PRO A 55 2.96 18.31 4.72
C PRO A 55 3.71 17.35 5.67
N PRO A 56 4.47 16.38 5.11
CA PRO A 56 5.34 15.53 5.90
C PRO A 56 6.35 16.34 6.73
N SER A 57 6.66 15.84 7.94
CA SER A 57 7.66 16.48 8.80
C SER A 57 9.08 16.30 8.23
N GLN A 58 10.03 17.11 8.71
CA GLN A 58 11.44 17.00 8.30
C GLN A 58 12.04 15.63 8.67
N GLU A 59 11.61 15.05 9.78
CA GLU A 59 12.01 13.71 10.21
C GLU A 59 11.51 12.64 9.24
N ALA A 60 10.26 12.74 8.78
CA ALA A 60 9.72 11.81 7.78
C ALA A 60 10.48 11.92 6.45
N ILE A 61 10.78 13.13 6.00
CA ILE A 61 11.58 13.38 4.79
C ILE A 61 12.98 12.79 4.92
N ALA A 62 13.63 12.97 6.07
CA ALA A 62 14.96 12.41 6.33
C ALA A 62 14.97 10.87 6.29
N VAL A 63 13.91 10.22 6.75
CA VAL A 63 13.75 8.76 6.64
C VAL A 63 13.66 8.33 5.18
N VAL A 64 12.84 9.01 4.36
CA VAL A 64 12.69 8.69 2.93
C VAL A 64 14.04 8.78 2.19
N MET A 65 14.83 9.83 2.46
CA MET A 65 16.16 10.00 1.84
C MET A 65 17.14 8.86 2.15
N ARG A 66 16.87 8.10 3.22
CA ARG A 66 17.70 7.00 3.72
C ARG A 66 17.11 5.62 3.43
N MET A 67 15.94 5.52 2.83
CA MET A 67 15.31 4.23 2.52
C MET A 67 16.19 3.32 1.64
N LYS A 68 17.08 3.90 0.83
CA LYS A 68 18.10 3.16 0.06
C LYS A 68 19.12 2.38 0.91
N GLU A 69 19.18 2.65 2.22
CA GLU A 69 20.00 1.90 3.18
C GLU A 69 19.37 0.55 3.55
N LEU A 70 18.08 0.37 3.25
CA LEU A 70 17.33 -0.85 3.54
C LEU A 70 17.36 -1.80 2.34
N ASP A 71 17.52 -3.10 2.61
CA ASP A 71 17.31 -4.13 1.60
C ASP A 71 15.80 -4.38 1.36
N GLN A 72 15.48 -5.19 0.34
CA GLN A 72 14.10 -5.52 -0.02
C GLN A 72 13.29 -6.09 1.16
N GLY A 73 13.92 -6.92 2.00
CA GLY A 73 13.26 -7.54 3.15
C GLY A 73 12.93 -6.52 4.23
N GLN A 74 13.87 -5.63 4.54
CA GLN A 74 13.68 -4.54 5.50
C GLN A 74 12.65 -3.51 5.01
N LEU A 75 12.64 -3.20 3.71
CA LEU A 75 11.62 -2.34 3.11
C LEU A 75 10.23 -2.96 3.23
N GLY A 76 10.08 -4.25 2.90
CA GLY A 76 8.81 -4.97 3.05
C GLY A 76 8.32 -4.98 4.51
N ALA A 77 9.22 -5.25 5.46
CA ALA A 77 8.91 -5.22 6.89
C ALA A 77 8.49 -3.82 7.38
N LEU A 78 9.17 -2.77 6.92
CA LEU A 78 8.83 -1.38 7.25
C LEU A 78 7.44 -1.01 6.71
N ILE A 79 7.11 -1.36 5.46
CA ILE A 79 5.79 -1.12 4.86
C ILE A 79 4.70 -1.80 5.70
N GLN A 80 4.90 -3.08 6.05
CA GLN A 80 3.93 -3.81 6.87
C GLN A 80 3.76 -3.21 8.27
N ALA A 81 4.85 -2.78 8.91
CA ALA A 81 4.81 -2.14 10.22
C ALA A 81 4.06 -0.81 10.19
N LEU A 82 4.26 0.01 9.15
CA LEU A 82 3.56 1.28 8.98
C LEU A 82 2.06 1.10 8.69
N ALA A 83 1.70 0.09 7.88
CA ALA A 83 0.30 -0.20 7.54
C ALA A 83 -0.51 -0.81 8.69
N SER A 84 0.15 -1.29 9.76
CA SER A 84 -0.49 -1.96 10.90
C SER A 84 -0.63 -1.05 12.14
N LYS A 85 -0.42 0.26 11.99
CA LYS A 85 -0.45 1.23 13.09
C LYS A 85 -1.87 1.59 13.53
#